data_AF-A0A948ZAS1-F1
#
_entry.id   AF-A0A948ZAS1-F1
#
_cell.length_a   1.000
_cell.length_b   1.000
_cell.length_c   1.000
_cell.angle_alpha   90.00
_cell.angle_beta   90.00
_cell.angle_gamma   90.00
#
_symmetry.space_group_name_H-M   'P 1'
#
loop_
_entity.id
_entity.type
_entity.pdbx_description
1 polymer ?
#
loop_
_entity_poly.entity_id
_entity_poly.type
_entity_poly.pdbx_seq_one_letter_code
_entity_poly.pdbx_strand_id
1 'polypeptide(L)'
;MRITSELRRRQGAERGFSLIELIVVVAILGVLVAIAIPVFGNIQATARQNAVAAVAANGATQATAQIANGDTATLIQSGDAAVTVTWGGAGAPATIDAVCVVATHDAGEVAQSGPGC
;
A
#
# COMPACT_ATOMS: atom_id res chain seq x y z
N MET A 1 -5.27 72.71 16.48
CA MET A 1 -5.41 71.27 16.77
C MET A 1 -6.81 70.79 16.38
N ARG A 2 -6.95 70.15 15.22
CA ARG A 2 -8.13 69.38 14.72
C ARG A 2 -7.58 68.46 13.62
N ILE A 3 -6.87 67.41 14.00
CA ILE A 3 -7.35 66.02 14.13
C ILE A 3 -8.03 65.52 12.83
N THR A 4 -7.19 65.02 11.93
CA THR A 4 -7.33 63.79 11.12
C THR A 4 -8.76 63.31 10.81
N SER A 5 -9.33 63.81 9.72
CA SER A 5 -10.35 63.11 8.94
C SER A 5 -9.69 62.50 7.70
N GLU A 6 -10.18 61.34 7.22
CA GLU A 6 -9.80 60.67 5.96
C GLU A 6 -8.75 59.54 5.99
N LEU A 7 -8.49 58.89 7.13
CA LEU A 7 -7.91 57.54 7.17
C LEU A 7 -8.89 56.48 7.68
N ARG A 8 -10.15 56.53 7.22
CA ARG A 8 -11.15 55.50 7.55
C ARG A 8 -11.99 55.08 6.34
N ARG A 9 -11.33 54.62 5.28
CA ARG A 9 -12.01 53.92 4.17
C ARG A 9 -11.19 52.80 3.52
N ARG A 10 -10.38 52.13 4.34
CA ARG A 10 -9.84 50.79 4.05
C ARG A 10 -10.03 49.86 5.25
N GLN A 11 -11.19 49.90 5.89
CA GLN A 11 -11.72 48.67 6.47
C GLN A 11 -12.11 47.83 5.26
N GLY A 12 -11.12 47.09 4.75
CA GLY A 12 -11.33 46.09 3.73
C GLY A 12 -12.53 45.26 4.16
N ALA A 13 -13.42 44.99 3.22
CA ALA A 13 -14.54 44.12 3.44
C ALA A 13 -14.00 42.77 3.93
N GLU A 14 -13.93 42.58 5.25
CA GLU A 14 -13.75 41.29 5.88
C GLU A 14 -15.05 40.54 5.60
N ARG A 15 -15.13 39.99 4.39
CA ARG A 15 -16.14 39.03 3.98
C ARG A 15 -15.87 37.77 4.80
N GLY A 16 -16.43 37.73 6.00
CA GLY A 16 -16.44 36.54 6.83
C GLY A 16 -17.15 35.40 6.10
N PHE A 17 -16.59 34.21 6.21
CA PHE A 17 -17.20 32.97 5.72
C PHE A 17 -18.54 32.77 6.42
N SER A 18 -19.61 32.58 5.66
CA SER A 18 -20.93 32.34 6.25
C SER A 18 -20.98 30.97 6.91
N LEU A 19 -21.64 30.85 8.06
CA LEU A 19 -21.84 29.56 8.72
C LEU A 19 -22.55 28.55 7.79
N ILE A 20 -23.45 29.03 6.94
CA ILE A 20 -24.13 28.17 5.97
C ILE A 20 -23.19 27.66 4.87
N GLU A 21 -22.19 28.46 4.47
CA GLU A 21 -21.18 28.04 3.49
C GLU A 21 -20.34 26.90 4.06
N LEU A 22 -20.00 26.96 5.35
CA LEU A 22 -19.25 25.89 6.00
C LEU A 22 -20.08 24.62 6.15
N ILE A 23 -21.36 24.74 6.52
CA ILE A 23 -22.26 23.59 6.71
C ILE A 23 -22.47 22.82 5.40
N VAL A 24 -22.68 23.52 4.27
CA VAL A 24 -22.86 22.86 2.98
C VAL A 24 -21.59 22.13 2.53
N VAL A 25 -20.41 22.72 2.78
CA VAL A 25 -19.13 22.10 2.42
C VAL A 25 -18.90 20.81 3.20
N VAL A 26 -19.08 20.81 4.52
CA VAL A 26 -18.89 19.59 5.31
C VAL A 26 -19.94 18.53 5.00
N ALA A 27 -21.16 18.93 4.62
CA ALA A 27 -22.19 18.00 4.17
C ALA A 27 -21.76 17.27 2.88
N ILE A 28 -21.23 17.99 1.89
CA ILE A 28 -20.72 17.38 0.64
C ILE A 28 -19.47 16.53 0.92
N LEU A 29 -18.53 17.02 1.73
CA LEU A 29 -17.35 16.24 2.12
C LEU A 29 -17.73 14.94 2.84
N GLY A 30 -18.79 14.96 3.67
CA GLY A 30 -19.31 13.75 4.32
C GLY A 30 -19.74 12.68 3.33
N VAL A 31 -20.45 13.07 2.26
CA VAL A 31 -20.86 12.14 1.19
C VAL A 31 -19.65 11.58 0.44
N LEU A 32 -18.68 12.43 0.11
CA LEU A 32 -17.46 12.00 -0.59
C LEU A 32 -16.64 11.00 0.24
N VAL A 33 -16.46 11.28 1.53
CA VAL A 33 -15.69 10.42 2.46
C VAL A 33 -16.36 9.06 2.63
N ALA A 34 -17.70 9.01 2.71
CA ALA A 34 -18.45 7.76 2.85
C ALA A 34 -18.17 6.77 1.71
N ILE A 35 -17.97 7.27 0.48
CA ILE A 35 -17.62 6.44 -0.69
C ILE A 35 -16.10 6.21 -0.75
N ALA A 36 -15.29 7.22 -0.44
CA ALA A 36 -13.84 7.16 -0.59
C ALA A 36 -13.19 6.11 0.32
N ILE A 37 -13.58 6.04 1.60
CA ILE A 37 -12.96 5.12 2.58
C ILE A 37 -12.99 3.64 2.12
N PRO A 38 -14.14 3.04 1.78
CA PRO A 38 -14.17 1.63 1.38
C PRO A 38 -13.42 1.37 0.06
N VAL A 39 -13.48 2.32 -0.89
CA VAL A 39 -12.79 2.20 -2.18
C VAL A 39 -11.26 2.18 -1.99
N PHE A 40 -10.72 3.13 -1.22
CA PHE A 40 -9.28 3.17 -0.96
C PHE A 40 -8.80 1.94 -0.17
N GLY A 41 -9.61 1.42 0.76
CA GLY A 41 -9.29 0.17 1.45
C GLY A 41 -9.13 -1.02 0.50
N ASN A 42 -10.05 -1.19 -0.45
CA ASN A 42 -9.98 -2.26 -1.44
C ASN A 42 -8.78 -2.12 -2.40
N ILE A 43 -8.50 -0.89 -2.84
CA ILE A 43 -7.34 -0.61 -3.70
C ILE A 43 -6.04 -0.99 -2.97
N GLN A 44 -5.91 -0.63 -1.69
CA GLN A 44 -4.72 -1.00 -0.90
C GLN A 44 -4.59 -2.51 -0.69
N ALA A 45 -5.69 -3.21 -0.41
CA ALA A 45 -5.67 -4.67 -0.27
C ALA A 45 -5.26 -5.36 -1.59
N THR A 46 -5.82 -4.91 -2.72
CA THR A 46 -5.46 -5.42 -4.05
C THR A 46 -3.99 -5.14 -4.38
N ALA A 47 -3.50 -3.93 -4.06
CA ALA A 47 -2.10 -3.57 -4.27
C ALA A 47 -1.16 -4.45 -3.43
N ARG A 48 -1.49 -4.69 -2.15
CA ARG A 48 -0.76 -5.62 -1.28
C ARG A 48 -0.76 -7.03 -1.84
N GLN A 49 -1.91 -7.56 -2.23
CA GLN A 49 -2.03 -8.90 -2.81
C GLN A 49 -1.12 -9.06 -4.05
N ASN A 50 -1.11 -8.05 -4.93
CA ASN A 50 -0.25 -8.05 -6.12
C ASN A 50 1.24 -7.94 -5.76
N ALA A 51 1.59 -7.13 -4.77
CA ALA A 51 2.97 -7.00 -4.30
C ALA A 51 3.49 -8.32 -3.72
N VAL A 52 2.68 -8.99 -2.87
CA VAL A 52 3.02 -10.29 -2.28
C VAL A 52 3.17 -11.36 -3.37
N ALA A 53 2.28 -11.38 -4.37
CA ALA A 53 2.38 -12.29 -5.51
C ALA A 53 3.67 -12.06 -6.31
N ALA A 54 4.04 -10.80 -6.55
CA ALA A 54 5.28 -10.46 -7.23
C ALA A 54 6.52 -10.90 -6.42
N VAL A 55 6.51 -10.71 -5.10
CA VAL A 55 7.59 -11.17 -4.22
C VAL A 55 7.73 -12.69 -4.28
N ALA A 56 6.62 -13.43 -4.17
CA ALA A 56 6.64 -14.90 -4.28
C ALA A 56 7.20 -15.36 -5.64
N ALA A 57 6.76 -14.76 -6.74
CA ALA A 57 7.22 -15.09 -8.09
C ALA A 57 8.71 -14.80 -8.31
N ASN A 58 9.20 -13.67 -7.81
CA ASN A 58 10.62 -13.33 -7.86
C ASN A 58 11.45 -14.32 -7.02
N GLY A 59 10.98 -14.67 -5.82
CA GLY A 59 11.62 -15.67 -4.98
C GLY A 59 11.68 -17.05 -5.65
N ALA A 60 10.60 -17.48 -6.30
CA ALA A 60 10.55 -18.75 -7.02
C ALA A 60 11.50 -18.79 -8.23
N THR A 61 11.56 -17.68 -8.97
CA THR A 61 12.49 -17.53 -10.11
C THR A 61 13.95 -17.58 -9.64
N GLN A 62 14.26 -16.88 -8.56
CA GLN A 62 15.59 -16.89 -7.96
C GLN A 62 15.98 -18.29 -7.44
N ALA A 63 15.08 -18.94 -6.71
CA ALA A 63 15.27 -20.30 -6.21
C ALA A 63 15.56 -21.29 -7.35
N THR A 64 14.75 -21.20 -8.41
CA THR A 64 14.90 -22.04 -9.61
C THR A 64 16.25 -21.79 -10.30
N ALA A 65 16.66 -20.52 -10.42
CA ALA A 65 17.95 -20.17 -11.00
C ALA A 65 19.13 -20.71 -10.19
N GLN A 66 19.07 -20.65 -8.85
CA GLN A 66 20.12 -21.21 -7.99
C GLN A 66 20.23 -22.73 -8.15
N ILE A 67 19.10 -23.44 -8.14
CA ILE A 67 19.10 -24.91 -8.34
C ILE A 67 19.61 -25.27 -9.73
N ALA A 68 19.22 -24.50 -10.76
CA ALA A 68 19.71 -24.70 -12.12
C ALA A 68 21.23 -24.51 -12.24
N ASN A 69 21.82 -23.66 -11.39
CA ASN A 69 23.27 -23.46 -11.30
C ASN A 69 23.98 -24.51 -10.41
N GLY A 70 23.23 -25.43 -9.79
CA GLY A 70 23.76 -26.45 -8.88
C GLY A 70 23.94 -25.99 -7.43
N ASP A 71 23.42 -24.80 -7.08
CA ASP A 71 23.46 -24.26 -5.73
C ASP A 71 22.24 -24.69 -4.90
N THR A 72 22.38 -24.61 -3.57
CA THR A 72 21.22 -24.77 -2.67
C THR A 72 20.35 -23.52 -2.75
N ALA A 73 19.05 -23.71 -3.00
CA ALA A 73 18.11 -22.60 -3.04
C ALA A 73 18.06 -21.84 -1.70
N THR A 74 18.18 -20.53 -1.78
CA THR A 74 18.12 -19.59 -0.66
C THR A 74 17.15 -18.48 -1.01
N LEU A 75 16.28 -18.13 -0.05
CA LEU A 75 15.35 -17.03 -0.22
C LEU A 75 16.01 -15.73 0.20
N ILE A 76 15.97 -14.73 -0.67
CA ILE A 76 16.24 -13.36 -0.26
C ILE A 76 14.96 -12.77 0.32
N GLN A 77 15.08 -12.16 1.50
CA GLN A 77 13.99 -11.45 2.15
C GLN A 77 13.52 -10.29 1.27
N SER A 78 12.22 -10.05 1.21
CA SER A 78 11.68 -8.83 0.61
C SER A 78 12.25 -7.60 1.33
N GLY A 79 12.51 -6.53 0.57
CA GLY A 79 12.88 -5.23 1.15
C GLY A 79 11.75 -4.55 1.93
N ASP A 80 10.58 -5.18 1.98
CA ASP A 80 9.43 -4.78 2.78
C ASP A 80 9.36 -5.64 4.05
N ALA A 81 9.43 -4.98 5.21
CA ALA A 81 9.40 -5.61 6.52
C ALA A 81 8.03 -6.24 6.86
N ALA A 82 6.96 -5.80 6.20
CA ALA A 82 5.63 -6.37 6.38
C ALA A 82 5.48 -7.71 5.65
N VAL A 83 6.39 -8.06 4.73
CA VAL A 83 6.33 -9.29 3.94
C VAL A 83 7.38 -10.28 4.43
N THR A 84 6.93 -11.48 4.77
CA THR A 84 7.78 -12.62 5.12
C THR A 84 7.77 -13.62 3.97
N VAL A 85 8.96 -14.10 3.57
CA VAL A 85 9.12 -15.08 2.48
C VAL A 85 9.65 -16.38 3.05
N THR A 86 8.98 -17.49 2.75
CA THR A 86 9.29 -18.83 3.27
C THR A 86 9.14 -19.89 2.18
N TRP A 87 9.62 -21.10 2.45
CA TRP A 87 9.36 -22.27 1.61
C TRP A 87 8.02 -22.89 1.99
N GLY A 88 7.23 -23.33 1.01
CA GLY A 88 5.94 -23.99 1.28
C GLY A 88 6.04 -25.46 1.69
N GLY A 89 7.19 -25.88 2.22
CA GLY A 89 7.49 -27.26 2.61
C GLY A 89 8.53 -27.34 3.73
N ALA A 90 9.02 -28.54 4.02
CA ALA A 90 9.95 -28.81 5.13
C ALA A 90 11.42 -28.39 4.85
N GLY A 91 11.62 -27.22 4.24
CA GLY A 91 12.95 -26.66 3.98
C GLY A 91 13.15 -26.21 2.53
N ALA A 92 14.40 -25.84 2.23
CA ALA A 92 14.79 -25.41 0.89
C ALA A 92 14.67 -26.56 -0.12
N PRO A 93 14.11 -26.32 -1.32
CA PRO A 93 13.95 -27.34 -2.35
C PRO A 93 15.31 -27.76 -2.94
N ALA A 94 15.46 -29.05 -3.20
CA ALA A 94 16.66 -29.63 -3.82
C ALA A 94 16.51 -29.81 -5.35
N THR A 95 15.29 -29.73 -5.87
CA THR A 95 14.97 -29.86 -7.30
C THR A 95 14.04 -28.73 -7.73
N ILE A 96 14.08 -28.40 -9.03
CA ILE A 96 13.24 -27.33 -9.58
C ILE A 96 11.76 -27.62 -9.35
N ASP A 97 11.30 -28.85 -9.58
CA ASP A 97 9.88 -29.24 -9.41
C ASP A 97 9.37 -29.10 -7.96
N ALA A 98 10.28 -29.07 -6.98
CA ALA A 98 9.92 -28.89 -5.57
C ALA A 98 9.89 -27.41 -5.14
N VAL A 99 10.23 -26.47 -6.03
CA VAL A 99 10.25 -25.05 -5.69
C VAL A 99 8.84 -24.55 -5.43
N CYS A 100 8.57 -24.19 -4.19
CA CYS A 100 7.37 -23.50 -3.74
C CYS A 100 7.78 -22.39 -2.76
N VAL A 101 7.60 -21.14 -3.18
CA VAL A 101 7.86 -19.96 -2.36
C VAL A 101 6.55 -19.39 -1.90
N VAL A 102 6.45 -19.10 -0.61
CA VAL A 102 5.28 -18.51 0.04
C VAL A 102 5.68 -17.14 0.55
N ALA A 103 5.02 -16.10 0.06
CA ALA A 103 5.09 -14.76 0.61
C ALA A 103 3.83 -14.47 1.42
N THR A 104 4.00 -13.88 2.61
CA THR A 104 2.91 -13.53 3.51
C THR A 104 3.10 -12.11 4.01
N HIS A 105 2.09 -11.27 3.82
CA HIS A 105 2.02 -9.93 4.38
C HIS A 105 1.39 -9.98 5.79
N ASP A 106 1.81 -9.09 6.69
CA ASP A 106 1.31 -9.03 8.08
C ASP A 106 -0.20 -8.78 8.19
N ALA A 107 -0.75 -8.05 7.22
CA ALA A 107 -2.18 -7.81 7.03
C ALA A 107 -2.97 -9.01 6.45
N GLY A 108 -2.31 -10.14 6.19
CA GLY A 108 -2.94 -11.43 5.92
C GLY A 108 -2.96 -11.87 4.45
N GLU A 109 -2.48 -11.05 3.51
CA GLU A 109 -2.34 -11.46 2.11
C GLU A 109 -1.25 -12.53 1.97
N VAL A 110 -1.59 -13.65 1.33
CA VAL A 110 -0.66 -14.74 1.04
C VAL A 110 -0.62 -14.97 -0.45
N ALA A 111 0.58 -15.18 -0.99
CA ALA A 111 0.76 -15.68 -2.35
C ALA A 111 1.84 -16.75 -2.39
N GLN A 112 1.67 -17.70 -3.30
CA GLN A 112 2.61 -18.78 -3.53
C GLN A 112 3.05 -18.77 -4.99
N SER A 113 4.31 -19.16 -5.24
CA SER A 113 4.81 -19.28 -6.60
C SER A 113 5.93 -20.32 -6.70
N GLY A 114 5.97 -20.98 -7.86
CA GLY A 114 6.90 -22.05 -8.18
C GLY A 114 6.17 -23.28 -8.72
N PRO A 115 6.88 -24.19 -9.41
CA PRO A 115 6.30 -25.40 -9.98
C PRO A 115 5.81 -26.42 -8.94
N GLY A 116 6.24 -26.30 -7.68
CA GLY A 116 5.88 -27.19 -6.58
C GLY A 116 4.68 -26.76 -5.74
N CYS A 117 3.98 -25.68 -6.11
CA CYS A 117 2.74 -25.21 -5.48
C CYS A 117 1.60 -25.02 -6.46
#